data_AF-A0A843I0C0-F1
#
_entry.id   AF-A0A843I0C0-F1
#
_cell.length_a   1.000
_cell.length_b   1.000
_cell.length_c   1.000
_cell.angle_alpha   90.00
_cell.angle_beta   90.00
_cell.angle_gamma   90.00
#
_symmetry.space_group_name_H-M   'P 1'
#
loop_
_entity.id
_entity.type
_entity.pdbx_description
1 polymer ?
#
loop_
_entity_poly.entity_id
_entity_poly.type
_entity_poly.pdbx_seq_one_letter_code
_entity_poly.pdbx_strand_id
1 'polypeptide(L)'
;MTRLWILRRTIQFILELFLGLTIAYTMTLFLPINPLRFILQYSYLFQITVTLHGIYFNSPILSSYTSFIKGILTGNWGWSVGYQEPALWYIASILPWTLLLVVPTVLLTLTVGTLIGISVGQIKNKHLQSIPTVILTVLNATPNYKLAIIIWFF
;
A
#
# COMPACT_ATOMS: atom_id res chain seq x y z
N MET A 1 5.60 33.04 1.65
CA MET A 1 5.48 31.90 2.59
C MET A 1 5.05 30.58 1.95
N THR A 2 4.35 30.58 0.80
CA THR A 2 3.87 29.36 0.11
C THR A 2 4.96 28.53 -0.58
N ARG A 3 5.98 29.14 -1.18
CA ARG A 3 7.05 28.43 -1.92
C ARG A 3 7.89 27.49 -1.03
N LEU A 4 8.23 27.94 0.18
CA LEU A 4 8.99 27.14 1.14
C LEU A 4 8.19 25.93 1.65
N TRP A 5 6.87 26.09 1.80
CA TRP A 5 5.96 25.02 2.21
C TRP A 5 5.82 23.94 1.14
N ILE A 6 5.59 24.34 -0.12
CA ILE A 6 5.51 23.41 -1.26
C ILE A 6 6.82 22.63 -1.40
N LEU A 7 7.96 23.31 -1.29
CA LEU A 7 9.28 22.68 -1.42
C LEU A 7 9.52 21.66 -0.30
N ARG A 8 9.22 22.02 0.96
CA ARG A 8 9.31 21.10 2.10
C ARG A 8 8.41 19.87 1.91
N ARG A 9 7.17 20.07 1.46
CA ARG A 9 6.22 18.97 1.25
C ARG A 9 6.64 18.04 0.12
N THR A 10 7.17 18.61 -0.96
CA THR A 10 7.68 17.85 -2.11
C THR A 10 8.90 17.00 -1.71
N ILE A 11 9.83 17.57 -0.92
CA ILE A 11 10.98 16.83 -0.39
C ILE A 11 10.53 15.68 0.52
N GLN A 12 9.57 15.94 1.42
CA GLN A 12 9.00 14.89 2.28
C GLN A 12 8.40 13.74 1.47
N PHE A 13 7.59 14.07 0.45
CA PHE A 13 6.99 13.08 -0.42
C PHE A 13 8.04 12.25 -1.19
N ILE A 14 9.07 12.89 -1.74
CA ILE A 14 10.16 12.20 -2.43
C ILE A 14 10.92 11.27 -1.47
N LEU A 15 11.18 11.73 -0.23
CA LEU A 15 11.84 10.92 0.79
C LEU A 15 10.97 9.72 1.19
N GLU A 16 9.67 9.90 1.41
CA GLU A 16 8.74 8.82 1.74
C GLU A 16 8.66 7.78 0.60
N LEU A 17 8.56 8.24 -0.65
CA LEU A 17 8.60 7.35 -1.81
C LEU A 17 9.92 6.59 -1.90
N PHE A 18 11.05 7.29 -1.76
CA PHE A 18 12.37 6.67 -1.82
C PHE A 18 12.55 5.62 -0.72
N LEU A 19 12.16 5.93 0.51
CA LEU A 19 12.20 5.00 1.64
C LEU A 19 11.27 3.81 1.39
N GLY A 20 10.04 4.04 0.94
CA GLY A 20 9.09 2.98 0.62
C GLY A 20 9.60 2.04 -0.46
N LEU A 21 10.17 2.57 -1.55
CA LEU A 21 10.78 1.76 -2.61
C LEU A 21 12.02 1.01 -2.15
N THR A 22 12.85 1.64 -1.31
CA THR A 22 14.02 0.98 -0.72
C THR A 22 13.59 -0.18 0.17
N ILE A 23 12.57 0.02 1.02
CA ILE A 23 12.02 -1.03 1.88
C ILE A 23 11.41 -2.14 1.04
N ALA A 24 10.62 -1.83 0.01
CA ALA A 24 10.05 -2.86 -0.87
C ALA A 24 11.13 -3.71 -1.56
N TYR A 25 12.20 -3.06 -2.04
CA TYR A 25 13.34 -3.74 -2.64
C TYR A 25 14.08 -4.63 -1.62
N THR A 26 14.38 -4.12 -0.42
CA THR A 26 15.06 -4.90 0.60
C THR A 26 14.21 -6.06 1.10
N MET A 27 12.89 -5.89 1.23
CA MET A 27 11.97 -6.99 1.52
C MET A 27 12.10 -8.11 0.48
N THR A 28 12.29 -7.76 -0.79
CA THR A 28 12.49 -8.73 -1.87
C THR A 28 13.83 -9.47 -1.74
N LEU A 29 14.89 -8.79 -1.28
CA LEU A 29 16.18 -9.42 -0.99
C LEU A 29 16.13 -10.37 0.23
N PHE A 30 15.31 -10.04 1.22
CA PHE A 30 15.15 -10.84 2.44
C PHE A 30 14.12 -11.96 2.34
N LEU A 31 13.42 -12.10 1.20
CA LEU A 31 12.55 -13.24 0.98
C LEU A 31 13.40 -14.53 1.07
N PRO A 32 13.10 -15.44 2.01
CA PRO A 32 13.86 -16.69 2.19
C PRO A 32 13.68 -17.65 1.00
N ILE A 33 12.78 -17.30 0.09
CA ILE A 33 12.44 -18.03 -1.11
C ILE A 33 13.34 -17.56 -2.23
N ASN A 34 14.18 -18.46 -2.75
CA ASN A 34 14.78 -18.23 -4.05
C ASN A 34 13.63 -18.28 -5.09
N PRO A 35 13.27 -17.16 -5.74
CA PRO A 35 12.13 -17.13 -6.66
C PRO A 35 12.31 -18.12 -7.82
N LEU A 36 13.55 -18.52 -8.14
CA LEU A 36 13.82 -19.60 -9.08
C LEU A 36 13.17 -20.91 -8.68
N ARG A 37 13.15 -21.26 -7.39
CA ARG A 37 12.57 -22.55 -6.98
C ARG A 37 11.07 -22.63 -7.23
N PHE A 38 10.36 -21.51 -7.11
CA PHE A 38 8.93 -21.43 -7.46
C PHE A 38 8.73 -21.42 -8.98
N ILE A 39 9.58 -20.71 -9.71
CA ILE A 39 9.50 -20.59 -11.17
C ILE A 39 9.86 -21.89 -11.88
N LEU A 40 10.89 -22.61 -11.41
CA LEU A 40 11.34 -23.90 -11.96
C LEU A 40 10.29 -25.01 -11.83
N GLN A 41 9.33 -24.85 -10.91
CA GLN A 41 8.17 -25.74 -10.79
C GLN A 41 7.18 -25.57 -11.95
N TYR A 42 7.22 -24.44 -12.67
CA TYR A 42 6.37 -24.12 -13.81
C TYR A 42 7.22 -24.01 -15.08
N SER A 43 7.33 -25.14 -15.78
CA SER A 43 8.24 -25.39 -16.93
C SER A 43 8.08 -24.47 -18.14
N TYR A 44 6.94 -23.78 -18.29
CA TYR A 44 6.63 -22.96 -19.46
C TYR A 44 7.12 -21.51 -19.38
N LEU A 45 7.60 -21.04 -18.22
CA LEU A 45 8.09 -19.66 -18.03
C LEU A 45 9.62 -19.54 -18.05
N PHE A 46 10.34 -20.66 -18.11
CA PHE A 46 11.79 -20.76 -17.91
C PHE A 46 12.61 -19.76 -18.74
N GLN A 47 12.30 -19.59 -20.04
CA GLN A 47 13.05 -18.70 -20.94
C GLN A 47 12.89 -17.20 -20.63
N ILE A 48 11.69 -16.76 -20.25
CA ILE A 48 11.42 -15.35 -19.92
C ILE A 48 12.09 -15.00 -18.59
N THR A 49 12.07 -15.93 -17.64
CA THR A 49 12.61 -15.71 -16.30
C THR A 49 14.12 -15.76 -16.24
N VAL A 50 14.83 -16.62 -16.99
CA VAL A 50 16.32 -16.63 -16.99
C VAL A 50 16.90 -15.29 -17.46
N THR A 51 16.24 -14.64 -18.42
CA THR A 51 16.66 -13.34 -18.96
C THR A 51 16.45 -12.20 -17.94
N LEU A 52 15.36 -12.23 -17.19
CA LEU A 52 15.12 -11.31 -16.07
C LEU A 52 16.00 -11.65 -14.85
N HIS A 53 16.33 -12.92 -14.62
CA HIS A 53 17.03 -13.40 -13.43
C HIS A 53 18.55 -13.15 -13.47
N GLY A 54 19.17 -13.19 -14.66
CA GLY A 54 20.58 -12.87 -14.83
C GLY A 54 20.96 -11.44 -14.41
N ILE A 55 19.99 -10.52 -14.35
CA ILE A 55 20.20 -9.09 -14.07
C ILE A 55 20.04 -8.74 -12.58
N TYR A 56 19.17 -9.42 -11.82
CA TYR A 56 18.83 -8.98 -10.45
C TYR A 56 19.61 -9.67 -9.32
N PHE A 57 20.01 -10.94 -9.47
CA PHE A 57 20.58 -11.73 -8.36
C PHE A 57 22.09 -11.95 -8.40
N ASN A 58 22.73 -11.85 -9.57
CA ASN A 58 24.19 -11.93 -9.72
C ASN A 58 24.88 -10.57 -9.90
N SER A 59 24.10 -9.48 -9.94
CA SER A 59 24.62 -8.12 -10.09
C SER A 59 24.93 -7.50 -8.73
N PRO A 60 25.91 -6.58 -8.63
CA PRO A 60 26.13 -5.80 -7.42
C PRO A 60 24.82 -5.15 -6.94
N ILE A 61 24.59 -5.12 -5.62
CA ILE A 61 23.35 -4.62 -5.00
C ILE A 61 22.93 -3.25 -5.55
N LEU A 62 23.90 -2.36 -5.78
CA LEU A 62 23.66 -1.02 -6.33
C LEU A 62 23.18 -1.04 -7.79
N SER A 63 23.69 -1.97 -8.60
CA SER A 63 23.26 -2.14 -10.00
C SER A 63 21.83 -2.71 -10.09
N SER A 64 21.52 -3.67 -9.22
CA SER A 64 20.18 -4.27 -9.12
C SER A 64 19.14 -3.24 -8.61
N TYR A 65 19.51 -2.43 -7.61
CA TYR A 65 18.66 -1.34 -7.10
C TYR A 65 18.42 -0.25 -8.14
N THR A 66 19.46 0.22 -8.83
CA THR A 66 19.30 1.24 -9.89
C THR A 66 18.44 0.74 -11.05
N SER A 67 18.58 -0.53 -11.42
CA SER A 67 17.74 -1.19 -12.42
C SER A 67 16.28 -1.32 -11.96
N PHE A 68 16.05 -1.64 -10.68
CA PHE A 68 14.73 -1.66 -10.07
C PHE A 68 14.05 -0.28 -10.11
N ILE A 69 14.73 0.77 -9.66
CA ILE A 69 14.20 2.15 -9.71
C ILE A 69 13.91 2.58 -11.15
N LYS A 70 14.83 2.30 -12.08
CA LYS A 70 14.62 2.59 -13.50
C LYS A 70 13.39 1.87 -14.05
N GLY A 71 13.20 0.59 -13.71
CA GLY A 71 12.03 -0.19 -14.11
C GLY A 71 10.71 0.40 -13.58
N ILE A 72 10.70 0.85 -12.33
CA ILE A 72 9.52 1.53 -11.75
C ILE A 72 9.16 2.79 -12.53
N LEU A 73 10.16 3.62 -12.83
CA LEU A 73 9.96 4.89 -13.53
C LEU A 73 9.55 4.71 -14.99
N THR A 74 9.93 3.60 -15.63
CA THR A 74 9.55 3.29 -17.03
C THR A 74 8.28 2.46 -17.15
N GLY A 75 7.64 2.08 -16.03
CA GLY A 75 6.46 1.21 -16.01
C GLY A 75 6.78 -0.29 -16.18
N ASN A 76 8.05 -0.67 -16.28
CA ASN A 76 8.47 -2.06 -16.23
C ASN A 76 8.69 -2.50 -14.77
N TRP A 77 7.58 -2.73 -14.06
CA TRP A 77 7.59 -3.09 -12.64
C TRP A 77 7.98 -4.55 -12.38
N GLY A 78 8.36 -5.28 -13.43
CA GLY A 78 8.77 -6.67 -13.35
C GLY A 78 7.60 -7.66 -13.40
N TRP A 79 7.93 -8.90 -13.07
CA TRP A 79 7.02 -10.05 -13.16
C TRP A 79 6.59 -10.51 -11.76
N SER A 80 5.30 -10.72 -11.58
CA SER A 80 4.76 -11.30 -10.36
C SER A 80 4.99 -12.80 -10.33
N VAL A 81 5.81 -13.28 -9.39
CA VAL A 81 6.08 -14.73 -9.23
C VAL A 81 4.83 -15.48 -8.76
N GLY A 82 4.02 -14.85 -7.89
CA GLY A 82 2.81 -15.47 -7.33
C GLY A 82 1.64 -15.54 -8.32
N TYR A 83 1.48 -14.52 -9.15
CA TYR A 83 0.35 -14.40 -10.08
C TYR A 83 0.73 -14.71 -11.54
N GLN A 84 2.01 -14.99 -11.81
CA GLN A 84 2.51 -15.41 -13.11
C GLN A 84 2.15 -14.46 -14.26
N GLU A 85 2.22 -13.16 -13.99
CA GLU A 85 1.93 -12.11 -14.97
C GLU A 85 2.72 -10.83 -14.65
N PRO A 86 2.79 -9.84 -15.58
CA PRO A 86 3.45 -8.57 -15.30
C PRO A 86 2.82 -7.87 -14.08
N ALA A 87 3.64 -7.41 -13.14
CA ALA A 87 3.16 -6.86 -11.87
C ALA A 87 2.24 -5.65 -12.07
N LEU A 88 2.56 -4.78 -13.04
CA LEU A 88 1.73 -3.62 -13.37
C LEU A 88 0.33 -4.03 -13.84
N TRP A 89 0.21 -5.10 -14.62
CA TRP A 89 -1.07 -5.60 -15.13
C TRP A 89 -1.94 -6.16 -14.02
N TYR A 90 -1.34 -6.96 -13.13
CA TYR A 90 -2.03 -7.47 -11.95
C TYR A 90 -2.58 -6.34 -11.08
N ILE A 91 -1.74 -5.34 -10.76
CA ILE A 91 -2.16 -4.18 -9.95
C ILE A 91 -3.28 -3.40 -10.65
N ALA A 92 -3.18 -3.19 -11.95
CA ALA A 92 -4.21 -2.52 -12.74
C ALA A 92 -5.55 -3.29 -12.72
N SER A 93 -5.52 -4.62 -12.67
CA SER A 93 -6.73 -5.44 -12.62
C SER A 93 -7.50 -5.32 -11.29
N ILE A 94 -6.79 -5.08 -10.18
CA ILE A 94 -7.40 -4.97 -8.84
C ILE A 94 -7.77 -3.52 -8.52
N LEU A 95 -7.11 -2.55 -9.15
CA LEU A 95 -7.32 -1.13 -8.90
C LEU A 95 -8.81 -0.70 -8.93
N PRO A 96 -9.65 -1.15 -9.88
CA PRO A 96 -11.07 -0.81 -9.90
C PRO A 96 -11.81 -1.28 -8.65
N TRP A 97 -11.50 -2.48 -8.13
CA TRP A 97 -12.12 -3.02 -6.92
C TRP A 97 -11.75 -2.21 -5.68
N THR A 98 -10.47 -1.83 -5.57
CA THR A 98 -10.01 -0.93 -4.50
C THR A 98 -10.70 0.43 -4.58
N LEU A 99 -10.80 1.02 -5.77
CA LEU A 99 -11.48 2.30 -5.96
C LEU A 99 -12.97 2.21 -5.65
N LEU A 100 -13.63 1.12 -6.04
CA LEU A 100 -15.03 0.87 -5.75
C LEU A 100 -15.31 0.86 -4.25
N LEU A 101 -14.37 0.40 -3.41
CA LEU A 101 -14.51 0.41 -1.96
C LEU A 101 -14.06 1.75 -1.34
N VAL A 102 -12.91 2.27 -1.75
CA VAL A 102 -12.30 3.46 -1.16
C VAL A 102 -13.14 4.71 -1.42
N VAL A 103 -13.59 4.91 -2.66
CA VAL A 103 -14.35 6.11 -3.04
C VAL A 103 -15.62 6.31 -2.19
N PRO A 104 -16.55 5.35 -2.10
CA PRO A 104 -17.74 5.51 -1.27
C PRO A 104 -17.39 5.58 0.21
N THR A 105 -16.37 4.85 0.69
CA THR A 105 -15.93 4.93 2.09
C THR A 105 -15.46 6.34 2.45
N VAL A 106 -14.65 6.96 1.59
CA VAL A 106 -14.18 8.34 1.77
C VAL A 106 -15.34 9.32 1.72
N LEU A 107 -16.26 9.18 0.76
CA LEU A 107 -17.44 10.04 0.67
C LEU A 107 -18.33 9.91 1.91
N LEU A 108 -18.60 8.71 2.39
CA LEU A 108 -19.36 8.45 3.62
C LEU A 108 -18.66 9.04 4.83
N THR A 109 -17.34 8.85 4.95
CA THR A 109 -16.57 9.38 6.08
C THR A 109 -16.56 10.92 6.06
N LEU A 110 -16.37 11.52 4.89
CA LEU A 110 -16.39 12.98 4.73
C LEU A 110 -17.76 13.57 4.97
N THR A 111 -18.85 12.87 4.64
CA THR A 111 -20.22 13.39 4.84
C THR A 111 -20.71 13.07 6.24
N VAL A 112 -20.92 11.79 6.56
CA VAL A 112 -21.46 11.33 7.84
C VAL A 112 -20.51 11.62 8.99
N GLY A 113 -19.22 11.33 8.82
CA GLY A 113 -18.22 11.54 9.88
C GLY A 113 -18.05 13.01 10.26
N THR A 114 -18.08 13.92 9.28
CA THR A 114 -18.00 15.36 9.58
C THR A 114 -19.29 15.89 10.21
N LEU A 115 -20.46 15.46 9.75
CA LEU A 115 -21.75 15.84 10.35
C LEU A 115 -21.81 15.41 11.82
N ILE A 116 -21.47 14.15 12.12
CA ILE A 116 -21.38 13.65 13.50
C ILE A 116 -20.36 14.45 14.30
N GLY A 117 -19.18 14.71 13.74
CA GLY A 117 -18.13 15.49 14.39
C GLY A 117 -18.58 16.91 14.76
N ILE A 118 -19.28 17.60 13.85
CA ILE A 118 -19.84 18.94 14.10
C ILE A 118 -20.90 18.87 15.19
N SER A 119 -21.84 17.93 15.13
CA SER A 119 -22.89 17.77 16.15
C SER A 119 -22.31 17.49 17.53
N VAL A 120 -21.29 16.63 17.64
CA VAL A 120 -20.60 16.35 18.91
C VAL A 120 -19.85 17.57 19.42
N GLY A 121 -19.23 18.35 18.52
CA GLY A 121 -18.51 19.58 18.87
C GLY A 121 -19.40 20.68 19.46
N GLN A 122 -20.71 20.65 19.18
CA GLN A 122 -21.68 21.62 19.71
C GLN A 122 -22.20 21.28 21.12
N ILE A 123 -21.90 20.08 21.65
CA ILE A 123 -22.37 19.66 22.97
C ILE A 123 -21.65 20.46 24.06
N LYS A 124 -22.41 21.27 24.81
CA LYS A 124 -21.87 22.09 25.92
C LYS A 124 -21.67 21.30 27.22
N ASN A 125 -22.44 20.23 27.42
CA ASN A 125 -22.35 19.41 28.63
C ASN A 125 -21.20 18.40 28.51
N LYS A 126 -20.20 18.53 29.39
CA LYS A 126 -19.01 17.68 29.43
C LYS A 126 -19.31 16.18 29.53
N HIS A 127 -20.35 15.79 30.27
CA HIS A 127 -20.74 14.39 30.41
C HIS A 127 -21.34 13.86 29.10
N LEU A 128 -22.24 14.60 28.46
CA LEU A 128 -22.83 14.20 27.18
C LEU A 128 -21.80 14.18 26.05
N GLN A 129 -20.80 15.08 26.07
CA GLN A 129 -19.72 15.11 25.10
C GLN A 129 -18.76 13.92 25.24
N SER A 130 -18.60 13.38 26.45
CA SER A 130 -17.72 12.24 26.71
C SER A 130 -18.22 10.94 26.07
N ILE A 131 -19.54 10.75 25.95
CA ILE A 131 -20.15 9.52 25.42
C ILE A 131 -19.64 9.18 23.99
N PRO A 132 -19.82 10.04 22.97
CA PRO A 132 -19.33 9.74 21.63
C PRO A 132 -17.80 9.60 21.59
N THR A 133 -17.07 10.35 22.41
CA THR A 133 -15.60 10.25 22.50
C THR A 133 -15.18 8.87 23.01
N VAL A 134 -15.84 8.35 24.04
CA VAL A 134 -15.58 7.00 24.58
C VAL A 134 -15.90 5.95 23.53
N ILE A 135 -17.05 6.02 22.87
CA ILE A 135 -17.44 5.09 21.80
C ILE A 135 -16.39 5.07 20.70
N LEU A 136 -16.00 6.24 20.19
CA LEU A 136 -14.98 6.36 19.13
C LEU A 136 -13.61 5.84 19.59
N THR A 137 -13.24 6.04 20.86
CA THR A 137 -11.98 5.53 21.40
C THR A 137 -12.00 4.00 21.47
N VAL A 138 -13.10 3.39 21.90
CA VAL A 138 -13.26 1.92 21.94
C VAL A 138 -13.24 1.34 20.53
N LEU A 139 -13.94 1.96 19.58
CA LEU A 139 -13.92 1.54 18.18
C LEU A 139 -12.50 1.63 17.59
N ASN A 140 -11.79 2.73 17.81
CA ASN A 140 -10.40 2.89 17.34
C ASN A 140 -9.40 1.96 18.03
N ALA A 141 -9.63 1.60 19.29
CA ALA A 141 -8.79 0.64 20.02
C ALA A 141 -9.02 -0.81 19.55
N THR A 142 -10.17 -1.09 18.92
CA THR A 142 -10.49 -2.42 18.42
C THR A 142 -9.86 -2.62 17.03
N PRO A 143 -9.06 -3.67 16.82
CA PRO A 143 -8.53 -3.96 15.49
C PRO A 143 -9.63 -4.10 14.44
N ASN A 144 -9.46 -3.43 13.30
CA ASN A 144 -10.48 -3.37 12.23
C ASN A 144 -10.99 -4.75 11.80
N TYR A 145 -10.11 -5.77 11.72
CA TYR A 145 -10.52 -7.12 11.34
C TYR A 145 -11.51 -7.75 12.34
N LYS A 146 -11.40 -7.43 13.64
CA LYS A 146 -12.33 -7.93 14.66
C LYS A 146 -13.69 -7.28 14.52
N LEU A 147 -13.72 -5.95 14.29
CA LEU A 147 -14.96 -5.22 14.03
C LEU A 147 -15.66 -5.77 12.79
N ALA A 148 -14.92 -6.02 11.72
CA ALA A 148 -15.46 -6.59 10.49
C ALA A 148 -16.12 -7.96 10.73
N ILE A 149 -15.47 -8.82 11.52
CA ILE A 149 -16.03 -10.13 11.87
C ILE A 149 -17.31 -9.98 12.71
N ILE A 150 -17.33 -9.08 13.70
CA ILE A 150 -18.53 -8.83 14.52
C ILE A 150 -19.71 -8.35 13.66
N ILE A 151 -19.48 -7.38 12.78
CA ILE A 151 -20.51 -6.84 11.86
C ILE A 151 -20.96 -7.90 10.84
N TRP A 152 -20.08 -8.82 10.45
CA TRP A 152 -20.43 -9.87 9.50
C TRP A 152 -21.26 -10.99 10.13
N PHE A 153 -21.02 -11.32 11.41
CA PHE A 153 -21.73 -12.39 12.12
C PHE A 153 -23.11 -11.99 12.65
N PHE A 154 -23.39 -10.70 12.84
CA PHE A 154 -24.65 -10.17 13.39
C PHE A 154 -25.34 -9.26 12.39
#